data_AF-A0A5B7GYG7-F1
#
_entry.id   AF-A0A5B7GYG7-F1
#
_cell.length_a   1.000
_cell.length_b   1.000
_cell.length_c   1.000
_cell.angle_alpha   90.00
_cell.angle_beta   90.00
_cell.angle_gamma   90.00
#
_symmetry.space_group_name_H-M   'P 1'
#
loop_
_entity.id
_entity.type
_entity.pdbx_description
1 polymer ?
#
loop_
_entity_poly.entity_id
_entity_poly.type
_entity_poly.pdbx_seq_one_letter_code
_entity_poly.pdbx_strand_id
1 'polypeptide(L)'
;MKEGDFGFGAAFDGDGDRNMVLGHKAFFVTPSDSVAVIADNTDYIPYFKKHGVKGLARSMPTGCAIDRVAQKKGVEVFEVPTGWKYFGNLMDAGRLSICGEESFGQLVLTSTHLEIGVLAKAFQLAPMLPGLFLYSKILFI
;
A
#
# COMPACT_ATOMS: atom_id res chain seq x y z
N MET A 1 1.54 9.66 19.60
CA MET A 1 1.55 10.10 18.18
C MET A 1 1.67 11.62 18.02
N LYS A 2 0.75 12.43 18.57
CA LYS A 2 0.76 13.90 18.39
C LYS A 2 2.01 14.58 18.98
N GLU A 3 2.44 14.16 20.16
CA GLU A 3 3.63 14.71 20.85
C GLU A 3 4.95 14.39 20.14
N GLY A 4 4.95 13.43 19.20
CA GLY A 4 6.14 13.07 18.43
C GLY A 4 7.05 12.02 19.06
N ASP A 5 6.72 11.47 20.23
CA ASP A 5 7.53 10.42 20.88
C ASP A 5 7.66 9.13 20.06
N PHE A 6 6.81 8.96 19.04
CA PHE A 6 6.79 7.80 18.15
C PHE A 6 6.99 8.24 16.71
N GLY A 7 7.83 7.51 15.97
CA GLY A 7 8.07 7.74 14.54
C GLY A 7 7.02 7.11 13.62
N PHE A 8 6.28 6.11 14.10
CA PHE A 8 5.30 5.34 13.34
C PHE A 8 4.16 4.89 14.25
N GLY A 9 2.94 4.91 13.74
CA GLY A 9 1.75 4.35 14.38
C GLY A 9 0.85 3.69 13.35
N ALA A 10 0.19 2.61 13.77
CA ALA A 10 -0.81 1.92 12.95
C ALA A 10 -2.02 1.56 13.82
N ALA A 11 -3.19 1.53 13.20
CA ALA A 11 -4.43 1.04 13.83
C ALA A 11 -5.18 0.15 12.85
N PHE A 12 -5.87 -0.86 13.38
CA PHE A 12 -6.70 -1.80 12.65
C PHE A 12 -8.15 -1.73 13.15
N ASP A 13 -9.11 -2.13 12.31
CA ASP A 13 -10.49 -2.29 12.72
C ASP A 13 -10.78 -3.67 13.34
N GLY A 14 -12.06 -4.00 13.55
CA GLY A 14 -12.47 -5.10 14.43
C GLY A 14 -12.13 -6.50 13.92
N ASP A 15 -12.17 -6.72 12.61
CA ASP A 15 -11.76 -7.97 11.95
C ASP A 15 -10.38 -7.88 11.29
N GLY A 16 -9.76 -6.68 11.32
CA GLY A 16 -8.40 -6.45 10.88
C GLY A 16 -8.27 -6.33 9.36
N ASP A 17 -9.36 -6.00 8.66
CA ASP A 17 -9.37 -5.82 7.20
C ASP A 17 -9.02 -4.38 6.74
N ARG A 18 -8.94 -3.45 7.69
CA ARG A 18 -8.51 -2.08 7.44
C ARG A 18 -7.31 -1.70 8.27
N ASN A 19 -6.54 -0.77 7.73
CA ASN A 19 -5.42 -0.18 8.45
C ASN A 19 -5.32 1.34 8.21
N MET A 20 -5.01 2.06 9.28
CA MET A 20 -4.59 3.45 9.26
C MET A 20 -3.11 3.55 9.61
N VAL A 21 -2.38 4.40 8.88
CA VAL A 21 -0.95 4.66 9.13
C VAL A 21 -0.74 6.12 9.53
N LEU A 22 0.05 6.32 10.58
CA LEU A 22 0.46 7.61 11.10
C LEU A 22 1.99 7.71 11.17
N GLY A 23 2.54 8.83 10.74
CA GLY A 23 3.94 9.19 10.94
C GLY A 23 4.17 9.99 12.23
N HIS A 24 5.40 10.49 12.37
CA HIS A 24 5.80 11.40 13.44
C HIS A 24 4.85 12.61 13.55
N LYS A 25 4.59 13.07 14.78
CA LYS A 25 3.62 14.15 15.09
C LYS A 25 2.22 13.92 14.52
N ALA A 26 1.81 12.64 14.45
CA ALA A 26 0.53 12.22 13.89
C ALA A 26 0.31 12.67 12.43
N PHE A 27 1.38 12.71 11.63
CA PHE A 27 1.26 12.91 10.18
C PHE A 27 0.35 11.83 9.59
N PHE A 28 -0.79 12.23 9.02
CA PHE A 28 -1.78 11.31 8.49
C PHE A 28 -1.41 10.89 7.07
N VAL A 29 -1.16 9.59 6.88
CA VAL A 29 -0.98 9.02 5.55
C VAL A 29 -2.35 8.64 5.02
N THR A 30 -2.82 9.31 3.96
CA THR A 30 -4.12 8.98 3.38
C THR A 30 -4.12 7.55 2.83
N PRO A 31 -5.22 6.81 2.88
CA PRO A 31 -5.26 5.44 2.32
C PRO A 31 -4.92 5.38 0.83
N SER A 32 -5.31 6.41 0.07
CA SER A 32 -4.98 6.54 -1.36
C SER A 32 -3.48 6.73 -1.61
N ASP A 33 -2.81 7.55 -0.80
CA ASP A 33 -1.36 7.72 -0.91
C ASP A 33 -0.62 6.50 -0.36
N SER A 34 -1.14 5.87 0.68
CA SER A 34 -0.56 4.67 1.30
C SER A 34 -0.40 3.55 0.28
N VAL A 35 -1.46 3.22 -0.48
CA VAL A 35 -1.37 2.17 -1.51
C VAL A 35 -0.43 2.55 -2.66
N ALA A 36 -0.37 3.83 -3.04
CA ALA A 36 0.55 4.32 -4.06
C ALA A 36 2.02 4.22 -3.61
N VAL A 37 2.32 4.59 -2.36
CA VAL A 37 3.67 4.48 -1.79
C VAL A 37 4.13 3.03 -1.75
N ILE A 38 3.26 2.11 -1.36
CA ILE A 38 3.57 0.67 -1.37
C ILE A 38 3.84 0.19 -2.80
N ALA A 39 2.98 0.57 -3.75
CA ALA A 39 3.16 0.22 -5.15
C ALA A 39 4.47 0.76 -5.73
N ASP A 40 4.90 1.97 -5.35
CA ASP A 40 6.16 2.54 -5.85
C ASP A 40 7.39 1.82 -5.27
N ASN A 41 7.26 1.29 -4.05
CA ASN A 41 8.34 0.67 -3.27
C ASN A 41 8.33 -0.87 -3.28
N THR A 42 7.69 -1.49 -4.28
CA THR A 42 7.66 -2.95 -4.45
C THR A 42 9.04 -3.60 -4.48
N ASP A 43 10.07 -2.87 -4.92
CA ASP A 43 11.44 -3.35 -5.01
C ASP A 43 12.08 -3.62 -3.64
N TYR A 44 11.45 -3.21 -2.54
CA TYR A 44 11.89 -3.54 -1.19
C TYR A 44 11.18 -4.76 -0.59
N ILE A 45 10.18 -5.30 -1.28
CA ILE A 45 9.36 -6.44 -0.83
C ILE A 45 9.89 -7.72 -1.52
N PRO A 46 10.43 -8.71 -0.76
CA PRO A 46 11.02 -9.92 -1.35
C PRO A 46 10.10 -10.69 -2.30
N TYR A 47 8.80 -10.70 -2.02
CA TYR A 47 7.80 -11.31 -2.90
C TYR A 47 7.81 -10.69 -4.30
N PHE A 48 7.74 -9.36 -4.42
CA PHE A 48 7.74 -8.69 -5.72
C PHE A 48 9.11 -8.72 -6.40
N LYS A 49 10.22 -8.80 -5.66
CA LYS A 49 11.54 -9.07 -6.26
C LYS A 49 11.56 -10.41 -7.01
N LYS A 50 10.89 -11.43 -6.46
CA LYS A 50 10.86 -12.79 -7.04
C LYS A 50 9.78 -12.96 -8.11
N HIS A 51 8.62 -12.35 -7.92
CA HIS A 51 7.43 -12.62 -8.72
C HIS A 51 7.03 -11.48 -9.67
N GLY A 52 7.60 -10.29 -9.50
CA GLY A 52 7.19 -9.09 -10.22
C GLY A 52 5.82 -8.56 -9.79
N VAL A 53 5.44 -7.40 -10.33
CA VAL A 53 4.13 -6.78 -10.16
C VAL A 53 3.32 -7.05 -11.43
N LYS A 54 2.17 -7.71 -11.31
CA LYS A 54 1.31 -8.06 -12.46
C LYS A 54 0.41 -6.90 -12.89
N GLY A 55 -0.05 -6.12 -11.92
CA GLY A 55 -0.91 -4.95 -12.13
C GLY A 55 -1.37 -4.34 -10.81
N LEU A 56 -1.92 -3.14 -10.91
CA LEU A 56 -2.40 -2.34 -9.80
C LEU A 56 -3.91 -2.13 -9.93
N ALA A 57 -4.63 -1.89 -8.83
CA ALA A 57 -6.04 -1.50 -8.92
C ALA A 57 -6.46 -0.59 -7.77
N ARG A 58 -7.50 0.20 -8.01
CA ARG A 58 -8.18 0.98 -6.99
C ARG A 58 -9.68 1.00 -7.20
N SER A 59 -10.44 1.26 -6.14
CA SER A 59 -11.85 1.63 -6.30
C SER A 59 -11.94 2.98 -7.02
N MET A 60 -13.01 3.21 -7.77
CA MET A 60 -13.29 4.49 -8.43
C MET A 60 -13.17 5.71 -7.51
N PRO A 61 -13.73 5.72 -6.28
CA PRO A 61 -13.58 6.85 -5.36
C PRO A 61 -12.17 7.04 -4.76
N THR A 62 -11.24 6.09 -4.93
CA THR A 62 -9.87 6.24 -4.44
C THR A 62 -9.08 7.27 -5.25
N GLY A 63 -8.26 8.07 -4.58
CA GLY A 63 -7.38 9.03 -5.24
C GLY A 63 -6.46 8.37 -6.27
N CYS A 64 -6.23 9.03 -7.40
CA CYS A 64 -5.49 8.45 -8.55
C CYS A 64 -3.96 8.46 -8.38
N ALA A 65 -3.43 8.50 -7.16
CA ALA A 65 -1.99 8.48 -6.91
C ALA A 65 -1.34 7.19 -7.44
N ILE A 66 -2.03 6.06 -7.29
CA ILE A 66 -1.57 4.76 -7.76
C ILE A 66 -1.49 4.69 -9.30
N ASP A 67 -2.34 5.43 -10.01
CA ASP A 67 -2.36 5.50 -11.48
C ASP A 67 -1.05 6.10 -12.00
N ARG A 68 -0.52 7.12 -11.31
CA ARG A 68 0.79 7.73 -11.62
C ARG A 68 1.94 6.73 -11.41
N VAL A 69 1.86 5.92 -10.37
CA VAL A 69 2.83 4.85 -10.10
C VAL A 69 2.76 3.78 -11.19
N ALA A 70 1.56 3.39 -11.61
CA ALA A 70 1.34 2.45 -12.70
C ALA A 70 1.99 2.93 -14.00
N GLN A 71 1.75 4.21 -14.35
CA GLN A 71 2.36 4.85 -15.51
C GLN A 71 3.89 4.86 -15.43
N LYS A 72 4.45 5.23 -14.27
CA LYS A 72 5.91 5.26 -14.04
C LYS A 72 6.53 3.86 -14.16
N LYS A 73 5.86 2.82 -13.68
CA LYS A 73 6.37 1.43 -13.68
C LYS A 73 6.00 0.65 -14.96
N GLY A 74 5.17 1.22 -15.83
CA GLY A 74 4.72 0.56 -17.06
C GLY A 74 3.85 -0.68 -16.81
N VAL A 75 3.02 -0.66 -15.76
CA VAL A 75 2.10 -1.76 -15.40
C VAL A 75 0.64 -1.35 -15.61
N GLU A 76 -0.24 -2.34 -15.80
CA GLU A 76 -1.68 -2.09 -15.90
C GLU A 76 -2.24 -1.52 -14.58
N VAL A 77 -3.20 -0.60 -14.68
CA VAL A 77 -4.00 -0.13 -13.54
C VAL A 77 -5.48 -0.25 -13.84
N PHE A 78 -6.24 -0.79 -12.89
CA PHE A 78 -7.68 -0.96 -13.00
C PHE A 78 -8.40 -0.03 -12.04
N GLU A 79 -9.36 0.70 -12.57
CA GLU A 79 -10.41 1.33 -11.78
C GLU A 79 -11.61 0.38 -11.70
N VAL A 80 -12.05 0.05 -10.49
CA VAL A 80 -13.18 -0.85 -10.26
C VAL A 80 -14.26 -0.19 -9.40
N PRO A 81 -15.52 -0.65 -9.42
CA PRO A 81 -16.50 -0.20 -8.43
C PRO A 81 -16.06 -0.55 -7.01
N THR A 82 -16.53 0.21 -6.02
CA THR A 82 -16.27 -0.07 -4.60
C THR A 82 -16.69 -1.49 -4.22
N GLY A 83 -15.84 -2.17 -3.46
CA GLY A 83 -16.08 -3.51 -2.94
C GLY A 83 -15.06 -4.55 -3.41
N TRP A 84 -14.56 -5.32 -2.44
CA TRP A 84 -13.43 -6.22 -2.61
C TRP A 84 -13.57 -7.31 -3.70
N LYS A 85 -14.80 -7.73 -3.99
CA LYS A 85 -15.12 -8.77 -4.99
C LYS A 85 -14.58 -8.45 -6.39
N TYR A 86 -14.49 -7.17 -6.76
CA TYR A 86 -14.00 -6.80 -8.09
C TYR A 86 -12.49 -6.98 -8.21
N PHE A 87 -11.75 -6.76 -7.12
CA PHE A 87 -10.32 -7.07 -7.07
C PHE A 87 -10.09 -8.58 -7.17
N GLY A 88 -10.88 -9.39 -6.46
CA GLY A 88 -10.79 -10.86 -6.50
C GLY A 88 -10.78 -11.41 -7.94
N ASN A 89 -11.70 -10.96 -8.79
CA ASN A 89 -11.73 -11.37 -10.20
C ASN A 89 -10.43 -11.05 -10.97
N LEU A 90 -9.79 -9.90 -10.68
CA LEU A 90 -8.53 -9.52 -11.30
C LEU A 90 -7.35 -10.35 -10.76
N MET A 91 -7.41 -10.76 -9.49
CA MET A 91 -6.41 -11.65 -8.88
C MET A 91 -6.48 -13.05 -9.48
N ASP A 92 -7.70 -13.60 -9.61
CA ASP A 92 -7.94 -14.91 -10.20
C ASP A 92 -7.52 -14.95 -11.69
N ALA A 93 -7.72 -13.83 -12.40
CA ALA A 93 -7.22 -13.65 -13.77
C ALA A 93 -5.69 -13.44 -13.85
N GLY A 94 -4.99 -13.36 -12.71
CA GLY A 94 -3.55 -13.13 -12.65
C GLY A 94 -3.11 -11.74 -13.13
N ARG A 95 -4.00 -10.75 -13.09
CA ARG A 95 -3.74 -9.37 -13.58
C ARG A 95 -3.55 -8.35 -12.46
N LEU A 96 -3.68 -8.77 -11.20
CA LEU A 96 -3.57 -7.88 -10.04
C LEU A 96 -2.51 -8.36 -9.05
N SER A 97 -1.83 -7.41 -8.42
CA SER A 97 -0.84 -7.65 -7.36
C SER A 97 -1.01 -6.73 -6.17
N ILE A 98 -1.39 -5.48 -6.38
CA ILE A 98 -1.63 -4.51 -5.30
C ILE A 98 -2.93 -3.79 -5.59
N CYS A 99 -3.80 -3.71 -4.59
CA CYS A 99 -5.02 -2.93 -4.68
C CYS A 99 -5.34 -2.20 -3.38
N GLY A 100 -6.12 -1.14 -3.48
CA GLY A 100 -6.56 -0.38 -2.31
C GLY A 100 -7.85 0.38 -2.55
N GLU A 101 -8.49 0.73 -1.45
CA GLU A 101 -9.66 1.57 -1.36
C GLU A 101 -9.38 2.73 -0.40
N GLU A 102 -10.02 3.87 -0.64
CA GLU A 102 -9.98 5.07 0.20
C GLU A 102 -10.53 4.83 1.61
N SER A 103 -11.30 3.75 1.77
CA SER A 103 -11.95 3.29 3.01
C SER A 103 -11.00 2.56 3.97
N PHE A 104 -9.68 2.78 3.86
CA PHE A 104 -8.61 2.13 4.64
C PHE A 104 -8.39 0.64 4.33
N GLY A 105 -9.07 0.10 3.32
CA GLY A 105 -8.81 -1.24 2.79
C GLY A 105 -7.60 -1.22 1.86
N GLN A 106 -6.54 -1.96 2.19
CA GLN A 106 -5.36 -2.06 1.34
C GLN A 106 -4.87 -3.51 1.33
N LEU A 107 -4.57 -4.06 0.15
CA LEU A 107 -4.00 -5.39 0.02
C LEU A 107 -2.77 -5.38 -0.87
N VAL A 108 -1.78 -6.11 -0.37
CA VAL A 108 -0.58 -6.50 -1.10
C VAL A 108 -0.63 -8.01 -1.26
N LEU A 109 -0.78 -8.51 -2.48
CA LEU A 109 -0.73 -9.94 -2.72
C LEU A 109 0.69 -10.46 -2.47
N THR A 110 0.80 -11.42 -1.56
CA THR A 110 1.92 -12.35 -1.47
C THR A 110 1.35 -13.77 -1.62
N SER A 111 2.19 -14.80 -1.73
CA SER A 111 1.84 -16.17 -2.21
C SER A 111 0.72 -16.93 -1.48
N THR A 112 0.09 -16.35 -0.46
CA THR A 112 -0.98 -16.94 0.34
C THR A 112 -2.15 -15.97 0.42
N HIS A 113 -3.38 -16.50 0.37
CA HIS A 113 -4.63 -15.75 0.41
C HIS A 113 -4.64 -14.67 1.51
N LEU A 114 -5.15 -13.49 1.17
CA LEU A 114 -5.45 -12.33 2.05
C LEU A 114 -4.48 -12.17 3.25
N GLU A 115 -3.35 -11.50 3.06
CA GLU A 115 -2.66 -10.88 4.19
C GLU A 115 -3.01 -9.38 4.23
N ILE A 116 -4.01 -9.03 5.01
CA ILE A 116 -4.43 -7.64 5.26
C ILE A 116 -3.48 -6.91 6.25
N GLY A 117 -2.29 -7.48 6.52
CA GLY A 117 -1.34 -7.00 7.52
C GLY A 117 0.07 -6.69 7.02
N VAL A 118 0.35 -6.79 5.71
CA VAL A 118 1.73 -6.70 5.18
C VAL A 118 2.35 -5.32 5.42
N LEU A 119 1.54 -4.26 5.54
CA LEU A 119 2.02 -2.91 5.88
C LEU A 119 2.73 -2.85 7.24
N ALA A 120 2.21 -3.51 8.27
CA ALA A 120 2.87 -3.54 9.58
C ALA A 120 4.22 -4.28 9.53
N LYS A 121 4.33 -5.33 8.70
CA LYS A 121 5.55 -6.13 8.58
C LYS A 121 6.60 -5.49 7.67
N ALA A 122 6.17 -4.84 6.58
CA ALA A 122 7.03 -4.06 5.69
C ALA A 122 7.56 -2.79 6.39
N PHE A 123 6.74 -2.10 7.20
CA PHE A 123 7.20 -0.99 8.03
C PHE A 123 7.99 -1.43 9.26
N GLN A 124 7.73 -2.59 9.88
CA GLN A 124 8.59 -3.15 10.94
C GLN A 124 10.01 -3.48 10.45
N LEU A 125 10.21 -3.70 9.14
CA LEU A 125 11.52 -3.91 8.55
C LEU A 125 12.25 -2.61 8.17
N ALA A 126 11.53 -1.48 8.08
CA ALA A 126 12.10 -0.17 7.74
C ALA A 126 13.17 0.33 8.74
N PRO A 127 13.04 0.19 10.08
CA PRO A 127 14.10 0.57 11.02
C PRO A 127 15.29 -0.42 11.07
N MET A 128 15.22 -1.59 10.42
CA MET A 128 16.31 -2.57 10.38
C MET A 128 17.20 -2.47 9.13
N LEU A 129 16.85 -1.60 8.17
CA LEU A 129 17.66 -1.35 6.98
C LEU A 129 18.47 -0.06 7.20
N PRO A 130 19.79 -0.13 7.46
CA PRO A 130 20.62 1.06 7.58
C PRO A 130 20.63 1.78 6.24
N GLY A 131 19.91 2.91 6.15
CA GLY A 131 19.79 3.69 4.92
C GLY A 131 18.40 4.23 4.60
N LEU A 132 17.34 3.93 5.38
CA LEU A 132 16.01 4.48 5.14
C LEU A 132 15.86 5.96 5.62
N PHE A 133 16.70 6.82 5.08
CA PHE A 133 16.49 8.26 4.95
C PHE A 133 15.47 8.57 3.81
N LEU A 134 14.52 7.65 3.54
CA LEU A 134 13.57 7.80 2.43
C LEU A 134 12.43 8.78 2.72
N TYR A 135 12.26 9.23 3.97
CA TYR A 135 11.21 10.17 4.33
C TYR A 135 11.57 11.65 4.15
N SER A 136 12.81 12.01 3.77
CA SER A 136 13.16 13.43 3.55
C SER A 136 12.97 13.95 2.11
N LYS A 137 12.70 13.07 1.13
CA LYS A 137 12.62 13.48 -0.29
C LYS A 137 11.22 13.43 -0.93
N ILE A 138 10.22 12.85 -0.27
CA ILE A 138 8.84 12.77 -0.82
C ILE A 138 7.94 13.90 -0.25
N LEU A 139 8.39 14.66 0.74
CA LEU A 139 7.59 15.71 1.40
C LEU A 139 7.93 17.16 1.01
N PHE A 140 8.72 17.37 -0.06
CA PHE A 140 8.99 18.71 -0.61
C PHE A 140 8.75 18.72 -2.13
N ILE A 141 7.49 18.58 -2.54
CA ILE A 141 6.92 19.14 -3.77
C ILE A 141 5.53 19.66 -3.41
#